data_AF-A0A7K4KQT1-F1
#
_entry.id   AF-A0A7K4KQT1-F1
#
_cell.length_a   1.000
_cell.length_b   1.000
_cell.length_c   1.000
_cell.angle_alpha   90.00
_cell.angle_beta   90.00
_cell.angle_gamma   90.00
#
_symmetry.space_group_name_H-M   'P 1'
#
loop_
_entity.id
_entity.type
_entity.pdbx_description
1 polymer ?
#
loop_
_entity_poly.entity_id
_entity_poly.type
_entity_poly.pdbx_seq_one_letter_code
_entity_poly.pdbx_strand_id
1 'polypeptide(L)'
;DTCVPGCNCPLGLVLDDAGQCIPPAACPCRHGASTYEPGSTIRRSCNTCVCRGQRWHCSRRQCAGTCVATGDPHYVTFDGRAFSFLGDCEYVLAREADGLFTVTAENVPCGTAGVTCTKSVVVVLGSTVVHMLRGRDVTVNGVSVRLPKDYSGNGLTLERAGLFLVLLSRVGLTVLWDGGTRVYVKLEPRHRGRVAGLCGNFDGDTENDFSSRQGVVEPTAELFGNSWRVSLLCPEVDGEEAQHPCTENPHRALWARKRCGVLAQRLFAPCHDAVPWQRFYEWCLFDACGCDSGGDCECLCTAIATYAEECSQHGVHVRWRSQELC
;
A
#
# COMPACT_ATOMS: atom_id res chain seq x y z
N ASP A 1 -14.95 44.49 -12.63
CA ASP A 1 -14.37 44.68 -11.29
C ASP A 1 -14.38 46.14 -10.89
N THR A 2 -15.01 46.46 -9.77
CA THR A 2 -15.09 47.81 -9.19
C THR A 2 -14.02 47.94 -8.10
N CYS A 3 -13.14 48.93 -8.21
CA CYS A 3 -12.10 49.18 -7.21
C CYS A 3 -12.74 49.60 -5.87
N VAL A 4 -12.28 49.01 -4.77
CA VAL A 4 -12.72 49.35 -3.41
C VAL A 4 -11.62 50.18 -2.73
N PRO A 5 -11.92 51.36 -2.13
CA PRO A 5 -10.94 52.15 -1.40
C PRO A 5 -10.31 51.36 -0.25
N GLY A 6 -8.99 51.38 -0.13
CA GLY A 6 -8.26 50.67 0.93
C GLY A 6 -6.75 50.90 0.87
N CYS A 7 -6.05 50.40 1.90
CA CYS A 7 -4.59 50.36 1.92
C CYS A 7 -4.10 49.21 1.04
N ASN A 8 -3.13 49.48 0.17
CA ASN A 8 -2.49 48.48 -0.68
C ASN A 8 -1.01 48.42 -0.38
N CYS A 9 -0.40 47.27 -0.67
CA CYS A 9 1.05 47.15 -0.56
C CYS A 9 1.77 48.03 -1.59
N PRO A 10 2.94 48.58 -1.24
CA PRO A 10 3.80 49.26 -2.20
C PRO A 10 4.13 48.39 -3.42
N LEU A 11 4.47 49.03 -4.54
CA LEU A 11 4.92 48.36 -5.75
C LEU A 11 6.04 47.35 -5.45
N GLY A 12 5.86 46.10 -5.90
CA GLY A 12 6.83 45.02 -5.72
C GLY A 12 6.66 44.19 -4.44
N LEU A 13 5.75 44.57 -3.53
CA LEU A 13 5.40 43.80 -2.34
C LEU A 13 4.02 43.17 -2.46
N VAL A 14 3.78 42.12 -1.68
CA VAL A 14 2.49 41.42 -1.58
C VAL A 14 2.04 41.36 -0.13
N LEU A 15 0.73 41.34 0.10
CA LEU A 15 0.15 41.23 1.43
C LEU A 15 0.18 39.77 1.89
N ASP A 16 0.69 39.51 3.09
CA ASP A 16 0.64 38.18 3.71
C ASP A 16 -0.61 37.98 4.58
N ASP A 17 -0.76 36.77 5.14
CA ASP A 17 -1.89 36.40 5.99
C ASP A 17 -1.91 37.18 7.33
N ALA A 18 -0.81 37.83 7.72
CA ALA A 18 -0.71 38.68 8.90
C ALA A 18 -1.00 40.17 8.59
N GLY A 19 -1.30 40.50 7.34
CA GLY A 19 -1.55 41.86 6.88
C GLY A 19 -0.28 42.70 6.68
N GLN A 20 0.89 42.06 6.56
CA GLN A 20 2.17 42.72 6.30
C GLN A 20 2.52 42.68 4.81
N CYS A 21 3.18 43.73 4.33
CA CYS A 21 3.68 43.78 2.95
C CYS A 21 5.09 43.20 2.89
N ILE A 22 5.21 42.02 2.29
CA ILE A 22 6.46 41.27 2.18
C ILE A 22 6.93 41.12 0.73
N PRO A 23 8.23 40.91 0.47
CA PRO A 23 8.70 40.54 -0.87
C PRO A 23 8.08 39.21 -1.31
N PRO A 24 7.74 39.01 -2.61
CA PRO A 24 7.20 37.75 -3.10
C PRO A 24 8.05 36.50 -2.78
N ALA A 25 9.37 36.66 -2.67
CA ALA A 25 10.29 35.59 -2.29
C ALA A 25 10.15 35.16 -0.82
N ALA A 26 9.65 36.03 0.04
CA ALA A 26 9.41 35.79 1.46
C ALA A 26 8.06 35.08 1.73
N CYS A 27 7.24 34.88 0.70
CA CYS A 27 5.95 34.23 0.90
C CYS A 27 6.12 32.74 1.25
N PRO A 28 5.45 32.28 2.31
CA PRO A 28 5.54 30.90 2.76
C PRO A 28 4.86 29.93 1.79
N CYS A 29 5.23 28.65 1.86
CA CYS A 29 4.59 27.57 1.11
C CYS A 29 3.62 26.81 2.00
N ARG A 30 2.55 26.26 1.41
CA ARG A 30 1.61 25.38 2.10
C ARG A 30 1.83 23.92 1.69
N HIS A 31 1.71 23.00 2.64
CA HIS A 31 1.71 21.56 2.40
C HIS A 31 0.75 20.87 3.38
N GLY A 32 -0.34 20.31 2.87
CA GLY A 32 -1.49 19.90 3.71
C GLY A 32 -2.04 21.12 4.47
N ALA A 33 -2.40 20.92 5.75
CA ALA A 33 -2.79 22.02 6.64
C ALA A 33 -1.62 22.87 7.17
N SER A 34 -0.36 22.55 6.85
CA SER A 34 0.82 23.21 7.44
C SER A 34 1.41 24.30 6.53
N THR A 35 1.89 25.37 7.16
CA THR A 35 2.58 26.50 6.52
C THR A 35 4.07 26.44 6.80
N TYR A 36 4.90 26.70 5.78
CA TYR A 36 6.35 26.55 5.82
C TYR A 36 7.04 27.83 5.35
N GLU A 37 8.02 28.28 6.11
CA GLU A 37 8.84 29.45 5.76
C GLU A 37 9.63 29.21 4.47
N PRO A 38 9.95 30.28 3.72
CA PRO A 38 10.86 30.22 2.58
C PRO A 38 12.18 29.51 2.93
N GLY A 39 12.65 28.64 2.04
CA GLY A 39 13.83 27.82 2.26
C GLY A 39 13.58 26.52 3.03
N SER A 40 12.43 26.36 3.68
CA SER A 40 12.05 25.09 4.32
C SER A 40 12.07 23.93 3.33
N THR A 41 12.43 22.75 3.82
CA THR A 41 12.48 21.54 3.02
C THR A 41 11.48 20.50 3.48
N ILE A 42 10.77 19.88 2.55
CA ILE A 42 9.96 18.68 2.80
C ILE A 42 10.46 17.53 1.93
N ARG A 43 10.10 16.32 2.31
CA ARG A 43 10.37 15.10 1.54
C ARG A 43 9.07 14.60 0.92
N ARG A 44 9.11 14.32 -0.38
CA ARG A 44 8.02 13.68 -1.13
C ARG A 44 8.55 12.39 -1.74
N SER A 45 8.20 11.26 -1.14
CA SER A 45 8.77 9.95 -1.48
C SER A 45 10.31 9.98 -1.36
N CYS A 46 11.04 9.85 -2.46
CA CYS A 46 12.51 9.95 -2.52
C CYS A 46 13.03 11.34 -2.92
N ASN A 47 12.14 12.30 -3.17
CA ASN A 47 12.48 13.65 -3.63
C ASN A 47 12.52 14.65 -2.48
N THR A 48 13.43 15.63 -2.59
CA THR A 48 13.52 16.77 -1.68
C THR A 48 12.91 17.98 -2.36
N CYS A 49 11.99 18.66 -1.67
CA CYS A 49 11.32 19.87 -2.13
C CYS A 49 11.70 21.05 -1.26
N VAL A 50 12.03 22.18 -1.88
CA VAL A 50 12.39 23.42 -1.19
C VAL A 50 11.32 24.49 -1.46
N CYS A 51 10.85 25.15 -0.41
CA CYS A 51 9.91 26.25 -0.54
C CYS A 51 10.60 27.50 -1.11
N ARG A 52 10.13 28.00 -2.26
CA ARG A 52 10.59 29.28 -2.84
C ARG A 52 9.42 30.02 -3.48
N GLY A 53 9.08 31.19 -2.93
CA GLY A 53 8.03 32.07 -3.47
C GLY A 53 6.67 31.38 -3.63
N GLN A 54 6.12 30.86 -2.52
CA GLN A 54 4.86 30.09 -2.46
C GLN A 54 4.84 28.75 -3.22
N ARG A 55 5.93 28.35 -3.87
CA ARG A 55 5.99 27.11 -4.67
C ARG A 55 7.01 26.13 -4.11
N TRP A 56 6.67 24.85 -4.22
CA TRP A 56 7.59 23.75 -3.94
C TRP A 56 8.43 23.44 -5.17
N HIS A 57 9.75 23.56 -5.02
CA HIS A 57 10.72 23.18 -6.05
C HIS A 57 11.33 21.84 -5.66
N CYS A 58 10.89 20.77 -6.31
CA CYS A 58 11.28 19.40 -5.99
C CYS A 58 12.34 18.86 -6.95
N SER A 59 13.22 17.99 -6.44
CA SER A 59 13.99 17.09 -7.30
C SER A 59 13.05 16.17 -8.10
N ARG A 60 13.53 15.67 -9.24
CA ARG A 60 12.76 14.78 -10.15
C ARG A 60 13.39 13.39 -10.25
N ARG A 61 13.78 12.82 -9.12
CA ARG A 61 14.27 11.44 -9.04
C ARG A 61 13.09 10.49 -9.16
N GLN A 62 13.28 9.43 -9.93
CA GLN A 62 12.35 8.33 -9.96
C GLN A 62 12.51 7.53 -8.66
N CYS A 63 11.39 7.27 -7.99
CA CYS A 63 11.38 6.61 -6.69
C CYS A 63 11.02 5.14 -6.83
N ALA A 64 11.42 4.34 -5.86
CA ALA A 64 10.91 2.97 -5.74
C ALA A 64 9.40 3.00 -5.54
N GLY A 65 8.71 2.00 -6.09
CA GLY A 65 7.28 1.77 -5.90
C GLY A 65 7.04 0.69 -4.86
N THR A 66 5.95 0.80 -4.12
CA THR A 66 5.48 -0.24 -3.19
C THR A 66 4.06 -0.62 -3.58
N CYS A 67 3.84 -1.91 -3.84
CA CYS A 67 2.52 -2.50 -3.89
C CYS A 67 2.23 -3.18 -2.55
N VAL A 68 0.98 -3.11 -2.13
CA VAL A 68 0.48 -3.70 -0.88
C VAL A 68 -0.62 -4.69 -1.21
N ALA A 69 -0.53 -5.91 -0.66
CA ALA A 69 -1.66 -6.82 -0.51
C ALA A 69 -1.88 -7.03 0.99
N THR A 70 -3.07 -6.72 1.48
CA THR A 70 -3.40 -6.73 2.90
C THR A 70 -4.77 -7.34 3.13
N GLY A 71 -4.90 -8.16 4.18
CA GLY A 71 -6.19 -8.71 4.63
C GLY A 71 -6.84 -9.71 3.67
N ASP A 72 -6.37 -9.82 2.41
CA ASP A 72 -7.02 -10.51 1.30
C ASP A 72 -8.55 -10.43 1.39
N PRO A 73 -9.07 -9.25 1.01
CA PRO A 73 -9.05 -8.99 -0.42
C PRO A 73 -8.43 -7.65 -0.85
N HIS A 74 -7.70 -6.93 0.00
CA HIS A 74 -7.37 -5.52 -0.26
C HIS A 74 -5.99 -5.31 -0.88
N TYR A 75 -5.92 -4.43 -1.88
CA TYR A 75 -4.72 -4.15 -2.65
C TYR A 75 -4.50 -2.65 -2.84
N VAL A 76 -3.23 -2.24 -2.89
CA VAL A 76 -2.78 -0.92 -3.37
C VAL A 76 -1.70 -1.16 -4.42
N THR A 77 -1.93 -0.71 -5.65
CA THR A 77 -0.96 -0.84 -6.75
C THR A 77 0.28 0.02 -6.52
N PHE A 78 1.32 -0.18 -7.35
CA PHE A 78 2.54 0.63 -7.28
C PHE A 78 2.29 2.14 -7.48
N ASP A 79 1.24 2.49 -8.23
CA ASP A 79 0.87 3.87 -8.55
C ASP A 79 -0.19 4.44 -7.60
N GLY A 80 -0.68 3.63 -6.65
CA GLY A 80 -1.55 4.06 -5.54
C GLY A 80 -3.04 3.80 -5.75
N ARG A 81 -3.43 3.07 -6.80
CA ARG A 81 -4.82 2.63 -6.98
C ARG A 81 -5.16 1.57 -5.95
N ALA A 82 -6.05 1.91 -5.03
CA ALA A 82 -6.54 0.99 -4.02
C ALA A 82 -7.84 0.30 -4.46
N PHE A 83 -7.95 -1.02 -4.24
CA PHE A 83 -9.11 -1.83 -4.63
C PHE A 83 -9.27 -3.09 -3.77
N SER A 84 -10.39 -3.79 -3.94
CA SER A 84 -10.64 -5.09 -3.31
C SER A 84 -10.94 -6.15 -4.37
N PHE A 85 -10.43 -7.37 -4.19
CA PHE A 85 -10.68 -8.52 -5.04
C PHE A 85 -10.61 -9.82 -4.22
N LEU A 86 -11.76 -10.48 -4.04
CA LEU A 86 -11.95 -11.64 -3.15
C LEU A 86 -11.62 -12.97 -3.84
N GLY A 87 -10.42 -13.09 -4.38
CA GLY A 87 -9.97 -14.32 -5.03
C GLY A 87 -9.46 -15.36 -4.02
N ASP A 88 -9.98 -16.59 -4.08
CA ASP A 88 -9.60 -17.72 -3.21
C ASP A 88 -8.67 -18.73 -3.89
N CYS A 89 -7.72 -18.22 -4.67
CA CYS A 89 -6.77 -19.01 -5.44
C CYS A 89 -5.37 -18.35 -5.49
N GLU A 90 -4.51 -18.82 -6.38
CA GLU A 90 -3.20 -18.20 -6.63
C GLU A 90 -3.26 -17.14 -7.75
N TYR A 91 -2.74 -15.95 -7.45
CA TYR A 91 -2.75 -14.80 -8.33
C TYR A 91 -1.36 -14.18 -8.49
N VAL A 92 -1.10 -13.61 -9.67
CA VAL A 92 0.13 -12.85 -9.94
C VAL A 92 0.03 -11.46 -9.35
N LEU A 93 0.81 -11.18 -8.30
CA LEU A 93 0.94 -9.83 -7.75
C LEU A 93 1.74 -8.94 -8.72
N ALA A 94 2.93 -9.40 -9.11
CA ALA A 94 3.78 -8.71 -10.06
C ALA A 94 4.64 -9.70 -10.83
N ARG A 95 4.68 -9.56 -12.16
CA ARG A 95 5.66 -10.22 -13.03
C ARG A 95 6.39 -9.17 -13.85
N GLU A 96 7.66 -9.40 -14.10
CA GLU A 96 8.47 -8.58 -15.01
C GLU A 96 8.29 -9.07 -16.46
N ALA A 97 8.29 -8.13 -17.41
CA ALA A 97 7.93 -8.37 -18.81
C ALA A 97 8.82 -9.42 -19.52
N ASP A 98 10.11 -9.44 -19.23
CA ASP A 98 11.09 -10.37 -19.82
C ASP A 98 11.25 -11.66 -18.97
N GLY A 99 10.43 -11.83 -17.93
CA GLY A 99 10.47 -13.00 -17.05
C GLY A 99 11.62 -12.97 -16.03
N LEU A 100 12.17 -11.79 -15.71
CA LEU A 100 13.22 -11.67 -14.68
C LEU A 100 12.76 -12.16 -13.31
N PHE A 101 11.50 -11.87 -12.95
CA PHE A 101 10.88 -12.37 -11.73
C PHE A 101 9.37 -12.47 -11.86
N THR A 102 8.78 -13.30 -11.01
CA THR A 102 7.34 -13.35 -10.74
C THR A 102 7.12 -13.45 -9.24
N VAL A 103 6.16 -12.69 -8.72
CA VAL A 103 5.65 -12.77 -7.36
C VAL A 103 4.19 -13.17 -7.43
N THR A 104 3.85 -14.29 -6.80
CA THR A 104 2.46 -14.76 -6.65
C THR A 104 2.09 -14.84 -5.17
N ALA A 105 0.79 -14.70 -4.91
CA ALA A 105 0.20 -14.95 -3.59
C ALA A 105 -0.92 -15.98 -3.75
N GLU A 106 -0.91 -16.99 -2.88
CA GLU A 106 -1.98 -17.98 -2.77
C GLU A 106 -2.89 -17.57 -1.63
N ASN A 107 -4.16 -17.34 -1.96
CA ASN A 107 -5.20 -16.97 -1.04
C ASN A 107 -6.13 -18.16 -0.84
N VAL A 108 -6.54 -18.41 0.40
CA VAL A 108 -7.47 -19.50 0.74
C VAL A 108 -8.58 -18.99 1.65
N PRO A 109 -9.78 -19.59 1.61
CA PRO A 109 -10.85 -19.24 2.54
C PRO A 109 -10.40 -19.42 4.00
N CYS A 110 -10.64 -18.41 4.83
CA CYS A 110 -10.18 -18.40 6.24
C CYS A 110 -11.24 -17.89 7.23
N GLY A 111 -12.51 -17.88 6.83
CA GLY A 111 -13.65 -17.52 7.68
C GLY A 111 -14.94 -18.08 7.09
N THR A 112 -16.08 -17.83 7.74
CA THR A 112 -17.38 -18.31 7.24
C THR A 112 -18.08 -17.35 6.29
N ALA A 113 -17.66 -16.08 6.26
CA ALA A 113 -18.24 -15.02 5.43
C ALA A 113 -17.53 -14.84 4.06
N GLY A 114 -16.94 -15.91 3.50
CA GLY A 114 -16.28 -15.87 2.20
C GLY A 114 -14.98 -15.06 2.14
N VAL A 115 -14.40 -14.69 3.30
CA VAL A 115 -13.12 -13.99 3.36
C VAL A 115 -11.94 -14.93 3.12
N THR A 116 -10.90 -14.39 2.50
CA THR A 116 -9.68 -15.13 2.16
C THR A 116 -8.49 -14.62 2.98
N CYS A 117 -7.47 -15.46 3.12
CA CYS A 117 -6.23 -15.07 3.76
C CYS A 117 -5.04 -15.56 2.93
N THR A 118 -3.96 -14.79 2.93
CA THR A 118 -2.70 -15.21 2.32
C THR A 118 -2.19 -16.46 3.05
N LYS A 119 -2.04 -17.54 2.29
CA LYS A 119 -1.46 -18.80 2.74
C LYS A 119 0.03 -18.89 2.41
N SER A 120 0.41 -18.42 1.23
CA SER A 120 1.80 -18.42 0.79
C SER A 120 2.10 -17.27 -0.17
N VAL A 121 3.36 -16.84 -0.16
CA VAL A 121 3.91 -15.91 -1.15
C VAL A 121 5.07 -16.61 -1.84
N VAL A 122 5.01 -16.70 -3.16
CA VAL A 122 6.02 -17.38 -3.96
C VAL A 122 6.75 -16.36 -4.83
N VAL A 123 8.08 -16.42 -4.79
CA VAL A 123 8.94 -15.59 -5.62
C VAL A 123 9.78 -16.49 -6.51
N VAL A 124 9.58 -16.34 -7.83
CA VAL A 124 10.39 -16.99 -8.85
C VAL A 124 11.41 -15.98 -9.37
N LEU A 125 12.69 -16.32 -9.27
CA LEU A 125 13.84 -15.52 -9.72
C LEU A 125 14.76 -16.41 -10.57
N GLY A 126 14.62 -16.33 -11.90
CA GLY A 126 15.28 -17.26 -12.82
C GLY A 126 14.88 -18.71 -12.51
N SER A 127 15.86 -19.55 -12.14
CA SER A 127 15.63 -20.94 -11.73
C SER A 127 15.39 -21.13 -10.23
N THR A 128 15.40 -20.06 -9.44
CA THR A 128 15.21 -20.13 -7.98
C THR A 128 13.76 -19.86 -7.64
N VAL A 129 13.14 -20.78 -6.92
CA VAL A 129 11.77 -20.67 -6.42
C VAL A 129 11.83 -20.57 -4.90
N VAL A 130 11.41 -19.43 -4.36
CA VAL A 130 11.30 -19.20 -2.92
C VAL A 130 9.83 -19.25 -2.53
N HIS A 131 9.45 -20.21 -1.69
CA HIS A 131 8.15 -20.22 -1.04
C HIS A 131 8.29 -19.68 0.37
N MET A 132 7.56 -18.62 0.67
CA MET A 132 7.31 -18.18 2.03
C MET A 132 5.93 -18.70 2.42
N LEU A 133 5.85 -19.46 3.52
CA LEU A 133 4.63 -20.10 4.02
C LEU A 133 4.10 -19.43 5.30
N ARG A 134 2.78 -19.51 5.52
CA ARG A 134 2.13 -18.94 6.70
C ARG A 134 2.77 -19.53 7.95
N GLY A 135 2.98 -18.73 8.99
CA GLY A 135 3.81 -19.14 10.14
C GLY A 135 5.32 -18.89 9.96
N ARG A 136 5.71 -18.30 8.82
CA ARG A 136 7.05 -17.78 8.51
C ARG A 136 8.12 -18.83 8.27
N ASP A 137 7.71 -20.00 7.76
CA ASP A 137 8.62 -20.98 7.20
C ASP A 137 8.99 -20.59 5.77
N VAL A 138 10.21 -20.92 5.37
CA VAL A 138 10.73 -20.61 4.03
C VAL A 138 11.36 -21.85 3.42
N THR A 139 11.03 -22.10 2.16
CA THR A 139 11.73 -23.10 1.34
C THR A 139 12.32 -22.45 0.10
N VAL A 140 13.45 -22.98 -0.36
CA VAL A 140 14.11 -22.57 -1.60
C VAL A 140 14.31 -23.83 -2.42
N ASN A 141 13.71 -23.87 -3.62
CA ASN A 141 13.69 -25.04 -4.50
C ASN A 141 13.21 -26.32 -3.78
N GLY A 142 12.17 -26.19 -2.94
CA GLY A 142 11.60 -27.30 -2.17
C GLY A 142 12.36 -27.69 -0.90
N VAL A 143 13.50 -27.06 -0.59
CA VAL A 143 14.29 -27.35 0.61
C VAL A 143 14.05 -26.29 1.68
N SER A 144 13.71 -26.70 2.90
CA SER A 144 13.53 -25.77 4.03
C SER A 144 14.85 -25.06 4.40
N VAL A 145 14.77 -23.76 4.67
CA VAL A 145 15.94 -22.93 4.98
C VAL A 145 15.77 -22.20 6.31
N ARG A 146 16.88 -22.02 7.03
CA ARG A 146 16.94 -21.16 8.22
C ARG A 146 17.47 -19.79 7.82
N LEU A 147 16.86 -18.75 8.38
CA LEU A 147 17.22 -17.35 8.11
C LEU A 147 18.13 -16.77 9.19
N PRO A 148 19.06 -15.86 8.86
CA PRO A 148 19.29 -15.30 7.52
C PRO A 148 20.02 -16.29 6.59
N LYS A 149 19.79 -16.14 5.28
CA LYS A 149 20.41 -16.96 4.23
C LYS A 149 20.77 -16.10 3.03
N ASP A 150 22.02 -16.15 2.61
CA ASP A 150 22.54 -15.47 1.43
C ASP A 150 22.84 -16.49 0.32
N TYR A 151 22.32 -16.21 -0.88
CA TYR A 151 22.56 -16.91 -2.13
C TYR A 151 23.30 -15.97 -3.09
N SER A 152 24.53 -15.60 -2.71
CA SER A 152 25.35 -14.59 -3.38
C SER A 152 25.52 -14.79 -4.89
N GLY A 153 25.57 -16.03 -5.38
CA GLY A 153 25.61 -16.33 -6.82
C GLY A 153 24.38 -15.83 -7.60
N ASN A 154 23.20 -15.90 -6.99
CA ASN A 154 21.93 -15.43 -7.56
C ASN A 154 21.59 -13.99 -7.10
N GLY A 155 22.40 -13.42 -6.18
CA GLY A 155 22.18 -12.13 -5.55
C GLY A 155 20.85 -12.07 -4.81
N LEU A 156 20.51 -13.13 -4.08
CA LEU A 156 19.28 -13.27 -3.30
C LEU A 156 19.64 -13.38 -1.82
N THR A 157 19.04 -12.53 -0.98
CA THR A 157 19.16 -12.59 0.47
C THR A 157 17.78 -12.79 1.08
N LEU A 158 17.70 -13.70 2.04
CA LEU A 158 16.50 -13.97 2.83
C LEU A 158 16.82 -13.68 4.29
N GLU A 159 16.05 -12.81 4.94
CA GLU A 159 16.27 -12.42 6.33
C GLU A 159 14.97 -12.14 7.07
N ARG A 160 15.08 -11.80 8.36
CA ARG A 160 13.96 -11.36 9.20
C ARG A 160 14.20 -9.93 9.64
N ALA A 161 13.20 -9.07 9.44
CA ALA A 161 13.21 -7.69 9.93
C ALA A 161 11.94 -7.44 10.77
N GLY A 162 12.09 -7.48 12.10
CA GLY A 162 10.96 -7.41 13.02
C GLY A 162 9.96 -8.55 12.78
N LEU A 163 8.73 -8.20 12.37
CA LEU A 163 7.66 -9.18 12.06
C LEU A 163 7.77 -9.78 10.66
N PHE A 164 8.60 -9.22 9.78
CA PHE A 164 8.61 -9.57 8.36
C PHE A 164 9.69 -10.59 8.04
N LEU A 165 9.33 -11.58 7.22
CA LEU A 165 10.26 -12.21 6.29
C LEU A 165 10.60 -11.19 5.20
N VAL A 166 11.87 -11.08 4.86
CA VAL A 166 12.36 -10.14 3.84
C VAL A 166 13.16 -10.91 2.81
N LEU A 167 12.75 -10.80 1.56
CA LEU A 167 13.50 -11.23 0.39
C LEU A 167 14.07 -9.99 -0.29
N LEU A 168 15.39 -9.96 -0.47
CA LEU A 168 16.11 -8.94 -1.22
C LEU A 168 16.74 -9.59 -2.45
N SER A 169 16.66 -8.93 -3.59
CA SER A 169 17.31 -9.38 -4.81
C SER A 169 18.17 -8.30 -5.46
N ARG A 170 19.26 -8.71 -6.12
CA ARG A 170 20.14 -7.83 -6.90
C ARG A 170 19.44 -7.16 -8.09
N VAL A 171 18.30 -7.69 -8.53
CA VAL A 171 17.51 -7.11 -9.62
C VAL A 171 16.66 -5.93 -9.15
N GLY A 172 16.69 -5.57 -7.86
CA GLY A 172 15.92 -4.45 -7.33
C GLY A 172 14.46 -4.80 -6.98
N LEU A 173 14.16 -6.10 -6.83
CA LEU A 173 12.94 -6.59 -6.21
C LEU A 173 13.19 -6.85 -4.72
N THR A 174 12.30 -6.34 -3.88
CA THR A 174 12.22 -6.66 -2.45
C THR A 174 10.80 -7.13 -2.12
N VAL A 175 10.65 -8.24 -1.42
CA VAL A 175 9.35 -8.73 -0.94
C VAL A 175 9.39 -8.82 0.58
N LEU A 176 8.40 -8.23 1.25
CA LEU A 176 8.20 -8.36 2.69
C LEU A 176 6.88 -9.05 2.95
N TRP A 177 6.87 -10.04 3.84
CA TRP A 177 5.63 -10.67 4.28
C TRP A 177 5.70 -11.00 5.76
N ASP A 178 4.65 -10.65 6.52
CA ASP A 178 4.62 -10.88 7.96
C ASP A 178 4.27 -12.33 8.36
N GLY A 179 4.08 -13.20 7.36
CA GLY A 179 3.66 -14.58 7.54
C GLY A 179 2.18 -14.73 7.86
N GLY A 180 1.42 -13.65 7.68
CA GLY A 180 -0.02 -13.56 7.87
C GLY A 180 -0.63 -12.78 6.71
N THR A 181 -1.19 -11.62 7.00
CA THR A 181 -2.09 -10.90 6.09
C THR A 181 -1.45 -9.76 5.31
N ARG A 182 -0.15 -9.41 5.50
CA ARG A 182 0.45 -8.22 4.87
C ARG A 182 1.66 -8.57 4.02
N VAL A 183 1.50 -8.44 2.70
CA VAL A 183 2.55 -8.58 1.69
C VAL A 183 2.88 -7.21 1.11
N TYR A 184 4.16 -6.89 1.03
CA TYR A 184 4.67 -5.70 0.36
C TYR A 184 5.62 -6.13 -0.75
N VAL A 185 5.33 -5.71 -1.98
CA VAL A 185 6.24 -5.86 -3.11
C VAL A 185 6.84 -4.49 -3.37
N LYS A 186 8.16 -4.37 -3.27
CA LYS A 186 8.90 -3.12 -3.51
C LYS A 186 9.80 -3.27 -4.72
N LEU A 187 9.71 -2.31 -5.64
CA LEU A 187 10.48 -2.31 -6.88
C LEU A 187 11.31 -1.04 -7.01
N GLU A 188 12.58 -1.21 -7.36
CA GLU A 188 13.42 -0.09 -7.78
C GLU A 188 12.89 0.58 -9.06
N PRO A 189 13.20 1.88 -9.28
CA PRO A 189 12.69 2.66 -10.41
C PRO A 189 12.96 2.07 -11.81
N ARG A 190 13.95 1.19 -11.93
CA ARG A 190 14.32 0.53 -13.20
C ARG A 190 13.20 -0.36 -13.77
N HIS A 191 12.22 -0.74 -12.94
CA HIS A 191 11.09 -1.61 -13.30
C HIS A 191 9.84 -0.83 -13.73
N ARG A 192 9.89 0.51 -13.77
CA ARG A 192 8.74 1.33 -14.18
C ARG A 192 8.27 0.99 -15.59
N GLY A 193 6.98 0.73 -15.74
CA GLY A 193 6.37 0.32 -17.02
C GLY A 193 6.88 -1.02 -17.56
N ARG A 194 7.57 -1.83 -16.73
CA ARG A 194 8.13 -3.14 -17.10
C ARG A 194 7.53 -4.30 -16.33
N VAL A 195 6.50 -4.03 -15.52
CA VAL A 195 5.81 -5.04 -14.73
C VAL A 195 4.33 -5.05 -15.05
N ALA A 196 3.67 -6.14 -14.71
CA ALA A 196 2.21 -6.25 -14.75
C ALA A 196 1.74 -7.28 -13.70
N GLY A 197 0.49 -7.20 -13.30
CA GLY A 197 -0.11 -8.06 -12.28
C GLY A 197 -1.17 -7.31 -11.49
N LEU A 198 -1.66 -7.88 -10.39
CA LEU A 198 -2.57 -7.20 -9.47
C LEU A 198 -1.99 -5.90 -8.88
N CYS A 199 -0.66 -5.75 -8.90
CA CYS A 199 0.04 -4.54 -8.47
C CYS A 199 0.12 -3.42 -9.52
N GLY A 200 -0.52 -3.58 -10.69
CA GLY A 200 -0.47 -2.59 -11.78
C GLY A 200 0.83 -2.68 -12.59
N ASN A 201 1.12 -1.62 -13.36
CA ASN A 201 2.26 -1.58 -14.29
C ASN A 201 3.43 -0.68 -13.84
N PHE A 202 3.24 0.09 -12.77
CA PHE A 202 4.24 0.98 -12.16
C PHE A 202 4.75 2.07 -13.12
N ASP A 203 3.87 2.68 -13.91
CA ASP A 203 4.23 3.78 -14.82
C ASP A 203 3.92 5.18 -14.25
N GLY A 204 3.19 5.23 -13.12
CA GLY A 204 2.75 6.46 -12.46
C GLY A 204 1.34 6.91 -12.81
N ASP A 205 0.57 6.11 -13.55
CA ASP A 205 -0.80 6.39 -13.99
C ASP A 205 -1.80 5.38 -13.40
N THR A 206 -2.55 5.83 -12.38
CA THR A 206 -3.57 5.00 -11.71
C THR A 206 -4.76 4.62 -12.60
N GLU A 207 -4.97 5.28 -13.74
CA GLU A 207 -6.13 5.03 -14.60
C GLU A 207 -5.98 3.75 -15.43
N ASN A 208 -4.75 3.29 -15.64
CA ASN A 208 -4.45 2.12 -16.45
C ASN A 208 -4.03 0.88 -15.63
N ASP A 209 -3.96 1.01 -14.31
CA ASP A 209 -3.54 -0.03 -13.37
C ASP A 209 -4.36 -1.32 -13.45
N PHE A 210 -5.63 -1.23 -13.89
CA PHE A 210 -6.51 -2.38 -14.13
C PHE A 210 -6.30 -3.02 -15.51
N SER A 211 -5.06 -3.03 -15.99
CA SER A 211 -4.70 -3.73 -17.22
C SER A 211 -4.71 -5.25 -17.00
N SER A 212 -5.56 -5.97 -17.74
CA SER A 212 -5.64 -7.41 -17.72
C SER A 212 -4.36 -8.08 -18.25
N ARG A 213 -4.26 -9.40 -18.11
CA ARG A 213 -3.14 -10.19 -18.64
C ARG A 213 -2.92 -10.00 -20.15
N GLN A 214 -3.95 -9.63 -20.90
CA GLN A 214 -3.94 -9.34 -22.34
C GLN A 214 -3.58 -7.87 -22.66
N GLY A 215 -3.42 -7.01 -21.64
CA GLY A 215 -3.11 -5.59 -21.80
C GLY A 215 -4.33 -4.70 -22.06
N VAL A 216 -5.54 -5.17 -21.76
CA VAL A 216 -6.78 -4.39 -21.89
C VAL A 216 -7.12 -3.79 -20.53
N VAL A 217 -7.45 -2.50 -20.48
CA VAL A 217 -7.90 -1.86 -19.23
C VAL A 217 -9.32 -2.30 -18.91
N GLU A 218 -9.48 -2.99 -17.79
CA GLU A 218 -10.76 -3.51 -17.32
C GLU A 218 -11.52 -2.48 -16.46
N PRO A 219 -12.86 -2.44 -16.53
CA PRO A 219 -13.65 -1.45 -15.81
C PRO A 219 -13.86 -1.81 -14.32
N THR A 220 -13.71 -3.09 -13.94
CA THR A 220 -13.96 -3.56 -12.57
C THR A 220 -12.77 -4.36 -12.02
N ALA A 221 -12.69 -4.44 -10.70
CA ALA A 221 -11.62 -5.18 -10.01
C ALA A 221 -11.73 -6.68 -10.24
N GLU A 222 -12.94 -7.20 -10.44
CA GLU A 222 -13.23 -8.62 -10.67
C GLU A 222 -12.74 -9.07 -12.05
N LEU A 223 -13.08 -8.33 -13.11
CA LEU A 223 -12.59 -8.61 -14.47
C LEU A 223 -11.06 -8.52 -14.52
N PHE A 224 -10.51 -7.47 -13.93
CA PHE A 224 -9.07 -7.29 -13.78
C PHE A 224 -8.43 -8.48 -13.04
N GLY A 225 -8.91 -8.79 -11.82
CA GLY A 225 -8.32 -9.78 -10.95
C GLY A 225 -8.43 -11.20 -11.48
N ASN A 226 -9.58 -11.56 -12.07
CA ASN A 226 -9.80 -12.85 -12.71
C ASN A 226 -8.84 -13.08 -13.89
N SER A 227 -8.38 -12.03 -14.58
CA SER A 227 -7.37 -12.17 -15.65
C SER A 227 -5.98 -12.58 -15.13
N TRP A 228 -5.71 -12.36 -13.85
CA TRP A 228 -4.41 -12.59 -13.20
C TRP A 228 -4.28 -13.92 -12.46
N ARG A 229 -5.30 -14.79 -12.51
CA ARG A 229 -5.25 -16.19 -12.03
C ARG A 229 -4.02 -16.92 -12.59
N VAL A 230 -3.36 -17.72 -11.75
CA VAL A 230 -2.23 -18.55 -12.18
C VAL A 230 -2.72 -19.82 -12.90
N SER A 231 -3.86 -20.37 -12.48
CA SER A 231 -4.46 -21.57 -13.05
C SER A 231 -5.87 -21.29 -13.59
N LEU A 232 -6.22 -21.90 -14.73
CA LEU A 232 -7.58 -21.88 -15.26
C LEU A 232 -8.57 -22.71 -14.40
N LEU A 233 -8.06 -23.50 -13.45
CA LEU A 233 -8.87 -24.23 -12.48
C LEU A 233 -9.32 -23.34 -11.30
N CYS A 234 -8.75 -22.15 -11.17
CA CYS A 234 -9.19 -21.18 -10.17
C CYS A 234 -10.60 -20.69 -10.52
N PRO A 235 -11.55 -20.64 -9.55
CA PRO A 235 -12.88 -20.09 -9.79
C PRO A 235 -12.79 -18.61 -10.19
N GLU A 236 -13.82 -18.13 -10.87
CA GLU A 236 -13.98 -16.71 -11.11
C GLU A 236 -14.66 -16.06 -9.92
N VAL A 237 -14.18 -14.88 -9.55
CA VAL A 237 -14.90 -14.00 -8.62
C VAL A 237 -15.97 -13.30 -9.45
N ASP A 238 -17.21 -13.71 -9.27
CA ASP A 238 -18.35 -13.07 -9.91
C ASP A 238 -18.68 -11.78 -9.15
N GLY A 239 -18.91 -10.67 -9.88
CA GLY A 239 -19.24 -9.36 -9.30
C GLY A 239 -20.63 -9.28 -8.64
N GLU A 240 -21.25 -10.41 -8.32
CA GLU A 240 -22.40 -10.43 -7.42
C GLU A 240 -21.93 -9.96 -6.05
N GLU A 241 -22.59 -8.95 -5.50
CA GLU A 241 -22.20 -8.32 -4.23
C GLU A 241 -22.19 -9.36 -3.10
N ALA A 242 -21.02 -9.94 -2.83
CA ALA A 242 -20.78 -10.66 -1.59
C ALA A 242 -21.19 -9.71 -0.45
N GLN A 243 -22.18 -10.13 0.35
CA GLN A 243 -22.67 -9.30 1.43
C GLN A 243 -21.52 -8.94 2.35
N HIS A 244 -21.47 -7.66 2.76
CA HIS A 244 -20.42 -7.18 3.63
C HIS A 244 -20.35 -8.05 4.91
N PRO A 245 -19.17 -8.50 5.37
CA PRO A 245 -19.05 -9.43 6.50
C PRO A 245 -19.70 -8.94 7.79
N CYS A 246 -19.77 -7.63 8.04
CA CYS A 246 -20.51 -7.10 9.19
C CYS A 246 -22.05 -7.24 9.09
N THR A 247 -22.59 -7.46 7.88
CA THR A 247 -24.01 -7.77 7.66
C THR A 247 -24.28 -9.24 7.95
N GLU A 248 -23.40 -10.13 7.46
CA GLU A 248 -23.44 -11.58 7.72
C GLU A 248 -23.17 -11.88 9.21
N ASN A 249 -22.24 -11.15 9.83
CA ASN A 249 -21.85 -11.27 11.23
C ASN A 249 -22.24 -10.02 12.05
N PRO A 250 -23.55 -9.73 12.26
CA PRO A 250 -24.01 -8.48 12.88
C PRO A 250 -23.57 -8.36 14.34
N HIS A 251 -23.34 -9.49 15.02
CA HIS A 251 -22.83 -9.53 16.39
C HIS A 251 -21.39 -9.01 16.52
N ARG A 252 -20.59 -9.05 15.43
CA ARG A 252 -19.21 -8.51 15.40
C ARG A 252 -19.16 -7.02 15.05
N ALA A 253 -20.18 -6.51 14.36
CA ALA A 253 -20.18 -5.16 13.79
C ALA A 253 -19.94 -4.05 14.83
N LEU A 254 -20.51 -4.16 16.04
CA LEU A 254 -20.31 -3.16 17.09
C LEU A 254 -18.85 -3.15 17.60
N TRP A 255 -18.27 -4.33 17.77
CA TRP A 255 -16.87 -4.47 18.17
C TRP A 255 -15.92 -3.94 17.09
N ALA A 256 -16.14 -4.31 15.83
CA ALA A 256 -15.36 -3.85 14.69
C ALA A 256 -15.38 -2.33 14.58
N ARG A 257 -16.56 -1.70 14.59
CA ARG A 257 -16.71 -0.23 14.55
C ARG A 257 -15.97 0.46 15.69
N LYS A 258 -16.08 -0.08 16.91
CA LYS A 258 -15.39 0.48 18.09
C LYS A 258 -13.87 0.43 17.93
N ARG A 259 -13.33 -0.67 17.41
CA ARG A 259 -11.87 -0.89 17.30
C ARG A 259 -11.27 -0.17 16.08
N CYS A 260 -11.88 -0.31 14.91
CA CYS A 260 -11.45 0.36 13.68
C CYS A 260 -11.61 1.88 13.73
N GLY A 261 -12.51 2.39 14.57
CA GLY A 261 -12.74 3.83 14.75
C GLY A 261 -11.49 4.62 15.15
N VAL A 262 -10.43 3.98 15.65
CA VAL A 262 -9.15 4.62 15.94
C VAL A 262 -8.55 5.31 14.70
N LEU A 263 -8.78 4.78 13.50
CA LEU A 263 -8.26 5.34 12.24
C LEU A 263 -8.82 6.73 11.94
N ALA A 264 -10.03 7.03 12.43
CA ALA A 264 -10.69 8.32 12.29
C ALA A 264 -10.37 9.31 13.43
N GLN A 265 -9.65 8.87 14.47
CA GLN A 265 -9.46 9.62 15.69
C GLN A 265 -8.15 10.41 15.73
N ARG A 266 -7.99 11.20 16.79
CA ARG A 266 -6.82 12.06 17.04
C ARG A 266 -5.47 11.35 16.92
N LEU A 267 -5.42 10.05 17.21
CA LEU A 267 -4.18 9.26 17.11
C LEU A 267 -3.60 9.29 15.68
N PHE A 268 -4.47 9.21 14.67
CA PHE A 268 -4.09 9.21 13.26
C PHE A 268 -4.34 10.54 12.55
N ALA A 269 -4.91 11.55 13.23
CA ALA A 269 -5.18 12.87 12.67
C ALA A 269 -4.00 13.50 11.89
N PRO A 270 -2.72 13.39 12.33
CA PRO A 270 -1.59 13.91 11.55
C PRO A 270 -1.43 13.31 10.15
N CYS A 271 -2.01 12.14 9.88
CA CYS A 271 -1.92 11.44 8.61
C CYS A 271 -3.12 11.71 7.69
N HIS A 272 -4.24 12.20 8.22
CA HIS A 272 -5.49 12.34 7.45
C HIS A 272 -5.36 13.24 6.22
N ASP A 273 -4.49 14.25 6.28
CA ASP A 273 -4.18 15.14 5.14
C ASP A 273 -3.34 14.45 4.05
N ALA A 274 -2.54 13.45 4.44
CA ALA A 274 -1.62 12.75 3.55
C ALA A 274 -2.24 11.50 2.93
N VAL A 275 -3.04 10.75 3.72
CA VAL A 275 -3.66 9.50 3.31
C VAL A 275 -5.13 9.48 3.79
N PRO A 276 -6.11 9.41 2.87
CA PRO A 276 -7.53 9.31 3.23
C PRO A 276 -7.81 8.06 4.06
N TRP A 277 -8.33 8.23 5.28
CA TRP A 277 -8.53 7.12 6.22
C TRP A 277 -9.78 6.29 5.94
N GLN A 278 -10.77 6.84 5.23
CA GLN A 278 -12.10 6.24 5.06
C GLN A 278 -12.02 4.84 4.44
N ARG A 279 -11.18 4.68 3.40
CA ARG A 279 -10.99 3.38 2.75
C ARG A 279 -10.38 2.33 3.71
N PHE A 280 -9.38 2.72 4.48
CA PHE A 280 -8.74 1.82 5.44
C PHE A 280 -9.65 1.49 6.63
N TYR A 281 -10.55 2.41 7.00
CA TYR A 281 -11.60 2.14 7.97
C TYR A 281 -12.59 1.09 7.45
N GLU A 282 -13.06 1.21 6.22
CA GLU A 282 -13.94 0.19 5.61
C GLU A 282 -13.24 -1.16 5.49
N TRP A 283 -11.97 -1.20 5.07
CA TRP A 283 -11.16 -2.42 5.05
C TRP A 283 -11.00 -3.04 6.45
N CYS A 284 -10.72 -2.22 7.46
CA CYS A 284 -10.66 -2.70 8.84
C CYS A 284 -11.99 -3.29 9.31
N LEU A 285 -13.14 -2.67 8.96
CA LEU A 285 -14.46 -3.22 9.29
C LEU A 285 -14.69 -4.57 8.61
N PHE A 286 -14.37 -4.66 7.32
CA PHE A 286 -14.46 -5.88 6.52
C PHE A 286 -13.67 -7.01 7.19
N ASP A 287 -12.38 -6.78 7.45
CA ASP A 287 -11.47 -7.77 8.06
C ASP A 287 -11.90 -8.17 9.47
N ALA A 288 -12.26 -7.20 10.32
CA ALA A 288 -12.64 -7.45 11.71
C ALA A 288 -13.96 -8.24 11.86
N CYS A 289 -14.90 -8.05 10.93
CA CYS A 289 -16.14 -8.83 10.88
C CYS A 289 -15.99 -10.16 10.15
N GLY A 290 -15.06 -10.27 9.20
CA GLY A 290 -14.82 -11.48 8.41
C GLY A 290 -13.99 -12.56 9.12
N CYS A 291 -13.03 -12.18 9.96
CA CYS A 291 -12.21 -13.12 10.72
C CYS A 291 -12.94 -13.70 11.95
N ASP A 292 -13.88 -14.61 11.70
CA ASP A 292 -14.77 -15.22 12.69
C ASP A 292 -14.30 -16.59 13.20
N SER A 293 -13.31 -17.19 12.55
CA SER A 293 -12.85 -18.57 12.81
C SER A 293 -11.62 -18.66 13.73
N GLY A 294 -11.29 -17.56 14.41
CA GLY A 294 -10.10 -17.38 15.25
C GLY A 294 -9.06 -16.47 14.60
N GLY A 295 -8.24 -15.79 15.43
CA GLY A 295 -7.26 -14.81 14.93
C GLY A 295 -7.85 -13.44 14.59
N ASP A 296 -9.02 -13.09 15.13
CA ASP A 296 -9.66 -11.79 14.92
C ASP A 296 -8.81 -10.58 15.36
N CYS A 297 -8.04 -10.74 16.43
CA CYS A 297 -7.04 -9.76 16.83
C CYS A 297 -5.93 -9.61 15.78
N GLU A 298 -5.52 -10.67 15.08
CA GLU A 298 -4.52 -10.58 14.01
C GLU A 298 -5.05 -9.74 12.84
N CYS A 299 -6.27 -10.00 12.37
CA CYS A 299 -6.89 -9.26 11.27
C CYS A 299 -7.10 -7.78 11.63
N LEU A 300 -7.63 -7.49 12.81
CA LEU A 300 -7.79 -6.11 13.29
C LEU A 300 -6.43 -5.37 13.36
N CYS A 301 -5.43 -5.98 13.98
CA CYS A 301 -4.15 -5.33 14.22
C CYS A 301 -3.36 -5.13 12.93
N THR A 302 -3.48 -6.04 11.97
CA THR A 302 -2.83 -5.91 10.67
C THR A 302 -3.54 -4.87 9.80
N ALA A 303 -4.87 -4.79 9.81
CA ALA A 303 -5.61 -3.73 9.12
C ALA A 303 -5.22 -2.32 9.62
N ILE A 304 -5.12 -2.13 10.94
CA ILE A 304 -4.64 -0.86 11.51
C ILE A 304 -3.17 -0.60 11.16
N ALA A 305 -2.33 -1.64 11.21
CA ALA A 305 -0.93 -1.54 10.85
C ALA A 305 -0.72 -1.15 9.38
N THR A 306 -1.62 -1.58 8.48
CA THR A 306 -1.57 -1.21 7.06
C THR A 306 -1.77 0.29 6.88
N TYR A 307 -2.76 0.91 7.55
CA TYR A 307 -2.90 2.36 7.48
C TYR A 307 -1.70 3.10 8.09
N ALA A 308 -1.16 2.60 9.20
CA ALA A 308 0.04 3.18 9.82
C ALA A 308 1.29 3.09 8.91
N GLU A 309 1.41 2.02 8.12
CA GLU A 309 2.46 1.87 7.12
C GLU A 309 2.27 2.86 5.96
N GLU A 310 1.04 3.02 5.45
CA GLU A 310 0.73 3.99 4.40
C GLU A 310 1.02 5.44 4.84
N CYS A 311 0.69 5.78 6.09
CA CYS A 311 1.12 7.04 6.71
C CYS A 311 2.64 7.18 6.70
N SER A 312 3.37 6.12 7.07
CA SER A 312 4.83 6.12 7.13
C SER A 312 5.46 6.26 5.74
N GLN A 313 4.87 5.68 4.71
CA GLN A 313 5.29 5.86 3.30
C GLN A 313 5.13 7.32 2.85
N HIS A 314 4.16 8.05 3.41
CA HIS A 314 3.95 9.47 3.20
C HIS A 314 4.72 10.37 4.20
N GLY A 315 5.62 9.79 5.01
CA GLY A 315 6.48 10.51 5.94
C GLY A 315 5.83 10.89 7.27
N VAL A 316 4.63 10.39 7.56
CA VAL A 316 3.92 10.60 8.82
C VAL A 316 4.03 9.34 9.68
N HIS A 317 4.94 9.38 10.66
CA HIS A 317 5.15 8.25 11.57
C HIS A 317 4.22 8.34 12.78
N VAL A 318 3.31 7.38 12.92
CA VAL A 318 2.35 7.32 14.02
C VAL A 318 2.71 6.18 14.96
N ARG A 319 2.93 6.47 16.24
CA ARG A 319 3.11 5.45 17.29
C ARG A 319 1.74 5.08 17.87
N TRP A 320 1.13 4.02 17.35
CA TRP A 320 -0.28 3.71 17.61
C TRP A 320 -0.52 2.52 18.54
N ARG A 321 0.46 1.62 18.72
CA ARG A 321 0.31 0.40 19.53
C ARG A 321 0.28 0.72 21.04
N SER A 322 -0.62 0.07 21.77
CA SER A 322 -0.73 0.11 23.24
C SER A 322 -1.22 -1.22 23.81
N GLN A 323 -1.24 -1.37 25.15
CA GLN A 323 -1.72 -2.60 25.80
C GLN A 323 -3.20 -2.88 25.51
N GLU A 324 -3.98 -1.85 25.20
CA GLU A 324 -5.40 -1.91 24.86
C GLU A 324 -5.66 -2.00 23.34
N LEU A 325 -4.61 -1.79 22.53
CA LEU A 325 -4.64 -1.74 21.08
C LEU A 325 -3.31 -2.26 20.47
N CYS A 326 -3.25 -3.57 20.21
CA CYS A 326 -2.29 -4.24 19.32
C CYS A 326 -0.78 -4.01 19.57
#